data_AF-A0A165EXB9-F1
#
_entry.id   AF-A0A165EXB9-F1
#
_cell.length_a   1.000
_cell.length_b   1.000
_cell.length_c   1.000
_cell.angle_alpha   90.00
_cell.angle_beta   90.00
_cell.angle_gamma   90.00
#
_symmetry.space_group_name_H-M   'P 1'
#
loop_
_entity.id
_entity.type
_entity.pdbx_description
1 polymer ?
#
loop_
_entity_poly.entity_id
_entity_poly.type
_entity_poly.pdbx_seq_one_letter_code
_entity_poly.pdbx_strand_id
1 'polypeptide(L)'
;YHWDLPQPLEDRGGRTNRETAERFAEYAAIVHARLGDRVETWTTLNEPWCSAFLGYASGIHAPGRSEPGLGFAATHHLLLGHGLAVKALRAAGAGRIGITLNLAPVLGDDAEAASIVDGLQNRIFLDPVLRGEYPADEVERAGRFTDRSFVEDGDLEIISQPVDLLGVNYYHPQTVAARPGEPANPVYPGSEGIAFPRPDVPRTAMGWPVQPFGLTDLLVRLSRDNPGTPLIITENGAAFDDVLEDGRVHDAGRVSYLDGHLRAAHAAIEAGADLPGYLVWSLLDNFEWAEGY
;
A
#
# COMPACT_ATOMS: atom_id res chain seq x y z
N TYR A 1 -6.26 1.42 -10.33
CA TYR A 1 -6.52 2.78 -9.83
C TYR A 1 -5.28 3.29 -9.16
N HIS A 2 -4.81 4.48 -9.52
CA HIS A 2 -3.58 5.07 -9.00
C HIS A 2 -3.84 6.54 -8.60
N TRP A 3 -4.72 6.71 -7.60
CA TRP A 3 -4.95 7.95 -6.82
C TRP A 3 -5.57 9.13 -7.57
N ASP A 4 -6.11 8.87 -8.76
CA ASP A 4 -6.65 9.84 -9.70
C ASP A 4 -8.19 9.82 -9.72
N LEU A 5 -8.83 9.84 -8.55
CA LEU A 5 -10.30 9.81 -8.46
C LEU A 5 -10.88 11.04 -9.19
N PRO A 6 -11.87 10.88 -10.09
CA PRO A 6 -12.55 12.02 -10.69
C PRO A 6 -13.13 12.95 -9.62
N GLN A 7 -12.76 14.23 -9.67
CA GLN A 7 -13.23 15.23 -8.69
C GLN A 7 -14.76 15.24 -8.48
N PRO A 8 -15.61 15.08 -9.52
CA PRO A 8 -17.07 15.02 -9.30
C PRO A 8 -17.54 13.86 -8.40
N LEU A 9 -16.74 12.79 -8.25
CA LEU A 9 -17.01 11.73 -7.28
C LEU A 9 -16.57 12.15 -5.87
N GLU A 10 -15.43 12.85 -5.74
CA GLU A 10 -15.01 13.44 -4.45
C GLU A 10 -16.02 14.48 -3.94
N ASP A 11 -16.55 15.33 -4.82
CA ASP A 11 -17.57 16.33 -4.49
C ASP A 11 -18.87 15.67 -3.91
N ARG A 12 -19.07 14.37 -4.18
CA ARG A 12 -20.17 13.54 -3.67
C ARG A 12 -19.76 12.66 -2.47
N GLY A 13 -18.61 12.94 -1.87
CA GLY A 13 -18.06 12.21 -0.72
C GLY A 13 -16.92 11.23 -1.05
N GLY A 14 -16.58 11.07 -2.33
CA GLY A 14 -15.39 10.34 -2.77
C GLY A 14 -15.27 8.95 -2.17
N ARG A 15 -14.09 8.63 -1.62
CA ARG A 15 -13.82 7.32 -1.01
C ARG A 15 -14.58 7.07 0.29
N THR A 16 -15.19 8.08 0.90
CA THR A 16 -16.06 7.88 2.07
C THR A 16 -17.50 7.52 1.66
N ASN A 17 -17.83 7.60 0.36
CA ASN A 17 -19.14 7.21 -0.17
C ASN A 17 -19.08 5.82 -0.80
N ARG A 18 -19.93 4.90 -0.32
CA ARG A 18 -20.05 3.52 -0.81
C ARG A 18 -20.29 3.42 -2.32
N GLU A 19 -21.07 4.34 -2.90
CA GLU A 19 -21.35 4.36 -4.35
C GLU A 19 -20.04 4.42 -5.16
N THR A 20 -18.99 5.06 -4.64
CA THR A 20 -17.69 5.13 -5.31
C THR A 20 -17.04 3.75 -5.49
N ALA A 21 -17.26 2.81 -4.57
CA ALA A 21 -16.81 1.43 -4.70
C ALA A 21 -17.53 0.71 -5.87
N GLU A 22 -18.84 0.92 -6.00
CA GLU A 22 -19.66 0.35 -7.07
C GLU A 22 -19.27 0.95 -8.44
N ARG A 23 -19.09 2.28 -8.50
CA ARG A 23 -18.60 2.96 -9.71
C ARG A 23 -17.22 2.48 -10.14
N PHE A 24 -16.36 2.12 -9.19
CA PHE A 24 -15.05 1.57 -9.51
C PHE A 24 -15.15 0.20 -10.19
N ALA A 25 -16.10 -0.65 -9.81
CA ALA A 25 -16.35 -1.93 -10.48
C ALA A 25 -16.92 -1.74 -11.89
N GLU A 26 -17.85 -0.79 -12.08
CA GLU A 26 -18.33 -0.40 -13.41
C GLU A 26 -17.17 0.08 -14.31
N TYR A 27 -16.31 0.94 -13.78
CA TYR A 27 -15.11 1.41 -14.47
C TYR A 27 -14.18 0.26 -14.86
N ALA A 28 -13.90 -0.68 -13.94
CA ALA A 28 -13.06 -1.84 -14.21
C ALA A 28 -13.61 -2.69 -15.37
N ALA A 29 -14.92 -2.94 -15.39
CA ALA A 29 -15.57 -3.68 -16.48
C ALA A 29 -15.47 -2.95 -17.83
N ILE A 30 -15.65 -1.63 -17.86
CA ILE A 30 -15.52 -0.81 -19.08
C ILE A 30 -14.09 -0.89 -19.64
N VAL A 31 -13.08 -0.75 -18.78
CA VAL A 31 -11.68 -0.82 -19.21
C VAL A 31 -11.35 -2.24 -19.72
N HIS A 32 -11.82 -3.27 -19.04
CA HIS A 32 -11.65 -4.66 -19.49
C HIS A 32 -12.31 -4.93 -20.84
N ALA A 33 -13.54 -4.46 -21.07
CA ALA A 33 -14.21 -4.61 -22.36
C ALA A 33 -13.39 -4.04 -23.53
N ARG A 34 -12.54 -3.04 -23.27
CA ARG A 34 -11.69 -2.41 -24.28
C ARG A 34 -10.30 -3.03 -24.44
N LEU A 35 -9.72 -3.57 -23.36
CA LEU A 35 -8.31 -3.95 -23.29
C LEU A 35 -8.06 -5.42 -22.90
N GLY A 36 -9.08 -6.14 -22.42
CA GLY A 36 -9.01 -7.51 -21.93
C GLY A 36 -8.61 -8.55 -22.97
N ASP A 37 -8.65 -8.19 -24.25
CA ASP A 37 -8.15 -9.02 -25.35
C ASP A 37 -6.60 -9.09 -25.40
N ARG A 38 -5.91 -8.18 -24.71
CA ARG A 38 -4.44 -8.02 -24.76
C ARG A 38 -3.77 -7.87 -23.40
N VAL A 39 -4.51 -7.44 -22.37
CA VAL A 39 -3.97 -7.27 -21.01
C VAL A 39 -4.23 -8.53 -20.20
N GLU A 40 -3.15 -9.21 -19.83
CA GLU A 40 -3.21 -10.49 -19.11
C GLU A 40 -3.26 -10.35 -17.59
N THR A 41 -2.70 -9.26 -17.05
CA THR A 41 -2.58 -9.02 -15.61
C THR A 41 -3.23 -7.69 -15.24
N TRP A 42 -4.15 -7.74 -14.28
CA TRP A 42 -4.97 -6.63 -13.84
C TRP A 42 -4.71 -6.33 -12.36
N THR A 43 -4.29 -5.12 -12.04
CA THR A 43 -4.18 -4.66 -10.66
C THR A 43 -5.32 -3.69 -10.35
N THR A 44 -6.12 -3.98 -9.33
CA THR A 44 -7.28 -3.14 -8.99
C THR A 44 -6.85 -1.80 -8.39
N LEU A 45 -6.09 -1.83 -7.28
CA LEU A 45 -5.67 -0.67 -6.52
C LEU A 45 -4.15 -0.67 -6.40
N ASN A 46 -3.55 0.49 -6.54
CA ASN A 46 -2.20 0.77 -6.06
C ASN A 46 -2.30 1.45 -4.69
N GLU A 47 -1.64 0.88 -3.68
CA GLU A 47 -1.42 1.50 -2.36
C GLU A 47 -2.67 2.15 -1.76
N PRO A 48 -3.71 1.35 -1.42
CA PRO A 48 -4.90 1.88 -0.77
C PRO A 48 -4.59 2.58 0.57
N TRP A 49 -3.49 2.24 1.24
CA TRP A 49 -3.00 2.95 2.43
C TRP A 49 -2.75 4.43 2.15
N CYS A 50 -2.09 4.76 1.04
CA CYS A 50 -1.83 6.15 0.64
C CYS A 50 -3.14 6.89 0.34
N SER A 51 -4.01 6.29 -0.48
CA SER A 51 -5.32 6.90 -0.81
C SER A 51 -6.23 7.10 0.40
N ALA A 52 -6.12 6.26 1.43
CA ALA A 52 -6.94 6.33 2.62
C ALA A 52 -6.31 7.23 3.70
N PHE A 53 -5.17 6.84 4.24
CA PHE A 53 -4.58 7.52 5.40
C PHE A 53 -3.86 8.81 5.01
N LEU A 54 -3.11 8.84 3.90
CA LEU A 54 -2.52 10.11 3.46
C LEU A 54 -3.58 11.06 2.88
N GLY A 55 -4.60 10.52 2.22
CA GLY A 55 -5.68 11.28 1.60
C GLY A 55 -6.72 11.86 2.56
N TYR A 56 -7.17 11.04 3.53
CA TYR A 56 -8.31 11.39 4.39
C TYR A 56 -7.99 11.52 5.88
N ALA A 57 -6.86 11.00 6.38
CA ALA A 57 -6.49 11.10 7.79
C ALA A 57 -5.42 12.15 8.07
N SER A 58 -4.34 12.20 7.28
CA SER A 58 -3.25 13.17 7.48
C SER A 58 -3.38 14.42 6.60
N GLY A 59 -3.99 14.29 5.42
CA GLY A 59 -4.18 15.36 4.45
C GLY A 59 -2.94 15.67 3.61
N ILE A 60 -1.96 14.76 3.57
CA ILE A 60 -0.74 14.89 2.76
C ILE A 60 -1.04 14.68 1.27
N HIS A 61 -1.86 13.68 0.94
CA HIS A 61 -2.29 13.41 -0.43
C HIS A 61 -3.71 13.92 -0.69
N ALA A 62 -4.10 14.01 -1.97
CA ALA A 62 -5.46 14.32 -2.33
C ALA A 62 -6.45 13.30 -1.70
N PRO A 63 -7.63 13.73 -1.23
CA PRO A 63 -8.19 15.08 -1.36
C PRO A 63 -7.72 16.09 -0.29
N GLY A 64 -6.75 15.74 0.56
CA GLY A 64 -6.16 16.65 1.55
C GLY A 64 -7.01 16.82 2.81
N ARG A 65 -7.76 15.78 3.21
CA ARG A 65 -8.58 15.81 4.42
C ARG A 65 -7.80 15.26 5.62
N SER A 66 -8.06 15.80 6.80
CA SER A 66 -7.35 15.48 8.03
C SER A 66 -8.29 14.92 9.12
N GLU A 67 -9.09 13.91 8.75
CA GLU A 67 -10.16 13.34 9.56
C GLU A 67 -9.96 11.81 9.70
N PRO A 68 -9.36 11.32 10.80
CA PRO A 68 -9.04 9.89 10.98
C PRO A 68 -10.20 8.91 10.71
N GLY A 69 -11.41 9.23 11.17
CA GLY A 69 -12.59 8.40 10.94
C GLY A 69 -12.90 8.21 9.45
N LEU A 70 -12.60 9.21 8.62
CA LEU A 70 -12.75 9.12 7.17
C LEU A 70 -11.63 8.34 6.50
N GLY A 71 -10.43 8.33 7.07
CA GLY A 71 -9.37 7.39 6.69
C GLY A 71 -9.84 5.95 6.79
N PHE A 72 -10.46 5.56 7.92
CA PHE A 72 -11.02 4.21 8.09
C PHE A 72 -12.19 3.92 7.14
N ALA A 73 -13.09 4.89 6.92
CA ALA A 73 -14.18 4.74 5.94
C ALA A 73 -13.65 4.55 4.50
N ALA A 74 -12.64 5.35 4.12
CA ALA A 74 -11.98 5.25 2.82
C ALA A 74 -11.26 3.91 2.65
N THR A 75 -10.55 3.42 3.66
CA THR A 75 -9.95 2.07 3.68
C THR A 75 -11.01 1.02 3.34
N HIS A 76 -12.16 1.04 4.01
CA HIS A 76 -13.20 0.05 3.77
C HIS A 76 -13.76 0.10 2.34
N HIS A 77 -14.16 1.27 1.85
CA HIS A 77 -14.74 1.37 0.49
C HIS A 77 -13.72 1.18 -0.63
N LEU A 78 -12.44 1.48 -0.40
CA LEU A 78 -11.36 1.11 -1.32
C LEU A 78 -11.32 -0.42 -1.45
N LEU A 79 -11.23 -1.13 -0.34
CA LEU A 79 -11.18 -2.60 -0.33
C LEU A 79 -12.46 -3.23 -0.88
N LEU A 80 -13.64 -2.67 -0.57
CA LEU A 80 -14.90 -3.10 -1.17
C LEU A 80 -14.87 -2.93 -2.69
N GLY A 81 -14.39 -1.77 -3.17
CA GLY A 81 -14.19 -1.51 -4.58
C GLY A 81 -13.23 -2.51 -5.24
N HIS A 82 -12.15 -2.90 -4.56
CA HIS A 82 -11.28 -3.99 -5.00
C HIS A 82 -12.08 -5.28 -5.21
N GLY A 83 -12.80 -5.75 -4.19
CA GLY A 83 -13.58 -6.98 -4.28
C GLY A 83 -14.64 -6.98 -5.38
N LEU A 84 -15.38 -5.87 -5.52
CA LEU A 84 -16.38 -5.68 -6.58
C LEU A 84 -15.71 -5.67 -7.97
N ALA A 85 -14.56 -5.01 -8.12
CA ALA A 85 -13.81 -5.00 -9.37
C ALA A 85 -13.27 -6.39 -9.72
N VAL A 86 -12.79 -7.17 -8.75
CA VAL A 86 -12.38 -8.57 -8.98
C VAL A 86 -13.56 -9.37 -9.52
N LYS A 87 -14.74 -9.29 -8.90
CA LYS A 87 -15.95 -9.97 -9.40
C LYS A 87 -16.28 -9.59 -10.84
N ALA A 88 -16.27 -8.28 -11.14
CA ALA A 88 -16.60 -7.78 -12.48
C ALA A 88 -15.58 -8.22 -13.53
N LEU A 89 -14.28 -8.13 -13.23
CA LEU A 89 -13.20 -8.55 -14.11
C LEU A 89 -13.24 -10.07 -14.37
N ARG A 90 -13.46 -10.88 -13.33
CA ARG A 90 -13.62 -12.34 -13.47
C ARG A 90 -14.81 -12.70 -14.35
N ALA A 91 -15.96 -12.07 -14.12
CA ALA A 91 -17.16 -12.29 -14.93
C ALA A 91 -16.94 -11.91 -16.40
N ALA A 92 -16.06 -10.94 -16.67
CA ALA A 92 -15.67 -10.53 -18.02
C ALA A 92 -14.57 -11.40 -18.66
N GLY A 93 -14.02 -12.39 -17.94
CA GLY A 93 -13.00 -13.31 -18.46
C GLY A 93 -11.55 -12.87 -18.25
N ALA A 94 -11.28 -11.93 -17.32
CA ALA A 94 -9.91 -11.51 -17.01
C ALA A 94 -9.04 -12.67 -16.50
N GLY A 95 -7.81 -12.73 -17.01
CA GLY A 95 -6.81 -13.76 -16.71
C GLY A 95 -6.30 -13.69 -15.26
N ARG A 96 -5.27 -12.86 -15.02
CA ARG A 96 -4.69 -12.66 -13.68
C ARG A 96 -5.19 -11.35 -13.07
N ILE A 97 -5.62 -11.38 -11.81
CA ILE A 97 -6.10 -10.21 -11.07
C ILE A 97 -5.41 -10.15 -9.71
N GLY A 98 -4.91 -8.97 -9.34
CA GLY A 98 -4.25 -8.72 -8.06
C GLY A 98 -4.57 -7.34 -7.49
N ILE A 99 -3.95 -7.08 -6.34
CA ILE A 99 -3.91 -5.79 -5.67
C ILE A 99 -2.47 -5.47 -5.31
N THR A 100 -2.09 -4.19 -5.36
CA THR A 100 -0.78 -3.73 -4.91
C THR A 100 -0.90 -2.99 -3.60
N LEU A 101 -0.09 -3.39 -2.62
CA LEU A 101 -0.03 -2.80 -1.28
C LEU A 101 1.39 -2.29 -0.99
N ASN A 102 1.51 -1.09 -0.46
CA ASN A 102 2.75 -0.59 0.14
C ASN A 102 2.92 -1.18 1.53
N LEU A 103 3.82 -2.15 1.63
CA LEU A 103 4.02 -2.92 2.85
C LEU A 103 5.41 -2.64 3.40
N ALA A 104 5.53 -2.60 4.71
CA ALA A 104 6.79 -2.34 5.37
C ALA A 104 6.94 -3.20 6.63
N PRO A 105 8.09 -3.85 6.85
CA PRO A 105 8.38 -4.41 8.16
C PRO A 105 8.47 -3.28 9.18
N VAL A 106 8.00 -3.54 10.39
CA VAL A 106 8.04 -2.59 11.50
C VAL A 106 9.13 -3.02 12.46
N LEU A 107 10.13 -2.17 12.64
CA LEU A 107 11.33 -2.40 13.45
C LEU A 107 11.21 -1.61 14.75
N GLY A 108 11.47 -2.24 15.89
CA GLY A 108 11.48 -1.60 17.20
C GLY A 108 11.60 -2.63 18.31
N ASP A 109 12.13 -2.22 19.46
CA ASP A 109 12.30 -3.10 20.62
C ASP A 109 10.99 -3.26 21.42
N ASP A 110 10.05 -2.34 21.25
CA ASP A 110 8.74 -2.38 21.89
C ASP A 110 7.72 -3.09 20.98
N ALA A 111 7.34 -4.31 21.40
CA ALA A 111 6.46 -5.17 20.61
C ALA A 111 5.04 -4.61 20.46
N GLU A 112 4.54 -3.85 21.44
CA GLU A 112 3.19 -3.26 21.38
C GLU A 112 3.17 -2.12 20.36
N ALA A 113 4.14 -1.20 20.44
CA ALA A 113 4.30 -0.12 19.48
C ALA A 113 4.49 -0.66 18.05
N ALA A 114 5.30 -1.71 17.89
CA ALA A 114 5.49 -2.38 16.60
C ALA A 114 4.18 -3.01 16.09
N SER A 115 3.41 -3.69 16.94
CA SER A 115 2.14 -4.31 16.57
C SER A 115 1.09 -3.28 16.12
N ILE A 116 1.02 -2.14 16.79
CA ILE A 116 0.09 -1.05 16.45
C ILE A 116 0.39 -0.50 15.06
N VAL A 117 1.66 -0.18 14.78
CA VAL A 117 2.05 0.37 13.47
C VAL A 117 1.96 -0.70 12.38
N ASP A 118 2.25 -1.98 12.68
CA ASP A 118 2.05 -3.09 11.74
C ASP A 118 0.56 -3.30 11.39
N GLY A 119 -0.33 -3.10 12.35
CA GLY A 119 -1.78 -3.13 12.15
C GLY A 119 -2.22 -2.10 11.11
N LEU A 120 -1.83 -0.84 11.34
CA LEU A 120 -2.18 0.30 10.47
C LEU A 120 -1.46 0.30 9.12
N GLN A 121 -0.19 -0.13 9.06
CA GLN A 121 0.60 -0.16 7.82
C GLN A 121 0.23 -1.35 6.94
N ASN A 122 0.07 -2.54 7.52
CA ASN A 122 0.03 -3.80 6.79
C ASN A 122 -1.31 -4.53 6.96
N ARG A 123 -1.64 -4.94 8.20
CA ARG A 123 -2.69 -5.94 8.45
C ARG A 123 -4.10 -5.43 8.14
N ILE A 124 -4.39 -4.15 8.36
CA ILE A 124 -5.70 -3.57 8.05
C ILE A 124 -6.04 -3.60 6.53
N PHE A 125 -5.04 -3.82 5.66
CA PHE A 125 -5.22 -4.01 4.23
C PHE A 125 -5.04 -5.47 3.79
N LEU A 126 -4.08 -6.20 4.38
CA LEU A 126 -3.81 -7.61 4.05
C LEU A 126 -4.94 -8.53 4.49
N ASP A 127 -5.35 -8.45 5.75
CA ASP A 127 -6.25 -9.44 6.36
C ASP A 127 -7.65 -9.40 5.73
N PRO A 128 -8.28 -8.25 5.43
CA PRO A 128 -9.57 -8.25 4.75
C PRO A 128 -9.51 -8.88 3.35
N VAL A 129 -8.42 -8.67 2.61
CA VAL A 129 -8.24 -9.19 1.25
C VAL A 129 -7.95 -10.69 1.26
N LEU A 130 -7.08 -11.16 2.15
CA LEU A 130 -6.56 -12.54 2.11
C LEU A 130 -7.28 -13.48 3.09
N ARG A 131 -7.94 -12.95 4.11
CA ARG A 131 -8.59 -13.73 5.19
C ARG A 131 -10.07 -13.40 5.34
N GLY A 132 -10.55 -12.30 4.76
CA GLY A 132 -11.95 -11.88 4.88
C GLY A 132 -12.31 -11.37 6.28
N GLU A 133 -11.34 -10.85 7.03
CA GLU A 133 -11.57 -10.26 8.35
C GLU A 133 -10.66 -9.06 8.62
N TYR A 134 -11.15 -8.09 9.38
CA TYR A 134 -10.30 -7.04 9.94
C TYR A 134 -9.63 -7.55 11.22
N PRO A 135 -8.36 -7.17 11.50
CA PRO A 135 -7.74 -7.47 12.77
C PRO A 135 -8.54 -6.85 13.93
N ALA A 136 -8.77 -7.63 14.99
CA ALA A 136 -9.61 -7.19 16.12
C ALA A 136 -9.07 -5.94 16.83
N ASP A 137 -7.75 -5.83 16.94
CA ASP A 137 -7.07 -4.66 17.51
C ASP A 137 -7.23 -3.40 16.65
N GLU A 138 -7.29 -3.56 15.32
CA GLU A 138 -7.55 -2.46 14.39
C GLU A 138 -9.03 -2.06 14.36
N VAL A 139 -9.94 -3.02 14.60
CA VAL A 139 -11.37 -2.71 14.81
C VAL A 139 -11.57 -1.87 16.06
N GLU A 140 -10.94 -2.24 17.18
CA GLU A 140 -10.98 -1.45 18.42
C GLU A 140 -10.40 -0.05 18.20
N ARG A 141 -9.25 0.03 17.51
CA ARG A 141 -8.59 1.30 17.20
C ARG A 141 -9.47 2.22 16.35
N ALA A 142 -10.08 1.69 15.29
CA ALA A 142 -11.01 2.45 14.44
C ALA A 142 -12.22 2.95 15.25
N GLY A 143 -12.71 2.16 16.21
CA GLY A 143 -13.82 2.53 17.11
C GLY A 143 -13.58 3.79 17.94
N ARG A 144 -12.32 4.22 18.10
CA ARG A 144 -11.98 5.49 18.75
C ARG A 144 -12.32 6.73 17.89
N PHE A 145 -12.53 6.55 16.60
CA PHE A 145 -12.68 7.64 15.61
C PHE A 145 -13.99 7.58 14.82
N THR A 146 -14.65 6.41 14.77
CA THR A 146 -15.86 6.19 13.98
C THR A 146 -16.70 5.06 14.58
N ASP A 147 -18.00 5.08 14.33
CA ASP A 147 -18.93 3.99 14.69
C ASP A 147 -18.86 2.80 13.71
N ARG A 148 -18.05 2.91 12.64
CA ARG A 148 -17.86 1.89 11.59
C ARG A 148 -19.16 1.52 10.85
N SER A 149 -20.15 2.42 10.84
CA SER A 149 -21.44 2.24 10.13
C SER A 149 -21.31 2.05 8.61
N PHE A 150 -20.12 2.32 8.04
CA PHE A 150 -19.80 2.07 6.63
C PHE A 150 -19.51 0.60 6.30
N VAL A 151 -19.38 -0.27 7.31
CA VAL A 151 -19.19 -1.71 7.11
C VAL A 151 -20.56 -2.39 7.13
N GLU A 152 -20.95 -3.01 6.01
CA GLU A 152 -22.21 -3.76 5.90
C GLU A 152 -21.98 -5.28 5.92
N ASP A 153 -23.01 -6.02 6.32
CA ASP A 153 -23.01 -7.49 6.26
C ASP A 153 -22.78 -7.96 4.81
N GLY A 154 -21.84 -8.89 4.60
CA GLY A 154 -21.48 -9.39 3.27
C GLY A 154 -20.29 -8.67 2.61
N ASP A 155 -19.85 -7.53 3.15
CA ASP A 155 -18.76 -6.75 2.53
C ASP A 155 -17.43 -7.49 2.57
N LEU A 156 -17.10 -8.16 3.66
CA LEU A 156 -15.84 -8.88 3.80
C LEU A 156 -15.74 -10.09 2.87
N GLU A 157 -16.86 -10.76 2.58
CA GLU A 157 -16.97 -11.81 1.57
C GLU A 157 -16.79 -11.26 0.15
N ILE A 158 -17.18 -10.01 -0.09
CA ILE A 158 -16.89 -9.31 -1.35
C ILE A 158 -15.41 -8.93 -1.41
N ILE A 159 -14.85 -8.35 -0.35
CA ILE A 159 -13.45 -7.87 -0.30
C ILE A 159 -12.49 -9.03 -0.52
N SER A 160 -12.76 -10.20 0.07
CA SER A 160 -11.91 -11.40 0.02
C SER A 160 -12.08 -12.26 -1.23
N GLN A 161 -12.46 -11.67 -2.37
CA GLN A 161 -12.40 -12.42 -3.63
C GLN A 161 -10.97 -12.91 -3.88
N PRO A 162 -10.77 -14.17 -4.35
CA PRO A 162 -9.44 -14.68 -4.60
C PRO A 162 -8.65 -13.86 -5.63
N VAL A 163 -7.43 -13.48 -5.25
CA VAL A 163 -6.43 -12.83 -6.11
C VAL A 163 -5.40 -13.86 -6.60
N ASP A 164 -4.87 -13.64 -7.80
CA ASP A 164 -3.84 -14.50 -8.41
C ASP A 164 -2.41 -14.05 -8.08
N LEU A 165 -2.27 -12.80 -7.61
CA LEU A 165 -0.97 -12.16 -7.39
C LEU A 165 -1.10 -11.05 -6.34
N LEU A 166 -0.20 -11.01 -5.37
CA LEU A 166 -0.07 -9.89 -4.44
C LEU A 166 1.08 -8.98 -4.89
N GLY A 167 0.72 -7.76 -5.30
CA GLY A 167 1.69 -6.70 -5.57
C GLY A 167 2.21 -6.10 -4.27
N VAL A 168 3.54 -6.00 -4.17
CA VAL A 168 4.25 -5.42 -3.04
C VAL A 168 4.99 -4.20 -3.54
N ASN A 169 4.62 -3.05 -3.00
CA ASN A 169 5.43 -1.84 -3.10
C ASN A 169 6.25 -1.74 -1.82
N TYR A 170 7.57 -1.57 -1.97
CA TYR A 170 8.48 -1.48 -0.84
C TYR A 170 9.51 -0.40 -1.10
N TYR A 171 9.75 0.43 -0.09
CA TYR A 171 10.76 1.49 -0.14
C TYR A 171 11.69 1.45 1.06
N HIS A 172 11.14 1.33 2.27
CA HIS A 172 11.89 1.23 3.52
C HIS A 172 11.06 0.63 4.67
N PRO A 173 11.70 0.14 5.76
CA PRO A 173 11.00 -0.25 6.99
C PRO A 173 10.39 0.94 7.73
N GLN A 174 9.39 0.69 8.58
CA GLN A 174 8.98 1.65 9.61
C GLN A 174 9.78 1.39 10.88
N THR A 175 10.48 2.39 11.41
CA THR A 175 11.17 2.26 12.71
C THR A 175 10.35 2.95 13.78
N VAL A 176 10.06 2.26 14.87
CA VAL A 176 9.20 2.72 15.97
C VAL A 176 9.86 2.52 17.32
N ALA A 177 9.48 3.35 18.30
CA ALA A 177 9.85 3.20 19.69
C ALA A 177 8.72 3.68 20.60
N ALA A 178 8.49 2.98 21.72
CA ALA A 178 7.61 3.48 22.75
C ALA A 178 8.16 4.78 23.35
N ARG A 179 7.32 5.81 23.39
CA ARG A 179 7.62 7.12 23.98
C ARG A 179 6.34 7.70 24.58
N PRO A 180 6.07 7.42 25.87
CA PRO A 180 4.90 7.95 26.55
C PRO A 180 4.76 9.47 26.41
N GLY A 181 3.56 9.93 26.06
CA GLY A 181 3.27 11.36 25.85
C GLY A 181 3.57 11.90 24.45
N GLU A 182 4.17 11.10 23.55
CA GLU A 182 4.26 11.46 22.13
C GLU A 182 2.84 11.54 21.52
N PRO A 183 2.48 12.61 20.79
CA PRO A 183 1.21 12.66 20.09
C PRO A 183 1.16 11.59 18.98
N ALA A 184 -0.05 11.15 18.61
CA ALA A 184 -0.20 10.24 17.48
C ALA A 184 0.36 10.88 16.20
N ASN A 185 1.04 10.08 15.38
CA ASN A 185 1.42 10.49 14.04
C ASN A 185 0.14 10.55 13.17
N PRO A 186 -0.16 11.67 12.48
CA PRO A 186 -1.38 11.81 11.67
C PRO A 186 -1.53 10.76 10.57
N VAL A 187 -0.43 10.19 10.06
CA VAL A 187 -0.46 9.12 9.05
C VAL A 187 -0.78 7.75 9.65
N TYR A 188 -0.69 7.61 10.98
CA TYR A 188 -1.01 6.40 11.74
C TYR A 188 -1.99 6.73 12.89
N PRO A 189 -3.29 6.93 12.62
CA PRO A 189 -4.23 7.34 13.66
C PRO A 189 -4.33 6.35 14.82
N GLY A 190 -4.28 6.86 16.05
CA GLY A 190 -4.30 6.02 17.26
C GLY A 190 -2.94 5.44 17.65
N SER A 191 -1.84 6.07 17.20
CA SER A 191 -0.45 5.78 17.55
C SER A 191 0.09 6.65 18.70
N GLU A 192 -0.77 7.15 19.59
CA GLU A 192 -0.31 7.95 20.74
C GLU A 192 0.70 7.15 21.57
N GLY A 193 1.76 7.84 22.02
CA GLY A 193 2.83 7.21 22.79
C GLY A 193 3.87 6.47 21.93
N ILE A 194 3.84 6.60 20.61
CA ILE A 194 4.80 5.98 19.68
C ILE A 194 5.60 7.04 18.95
N ALA A 195 6.93 6.96 19.05
CA ALA A 195 7.85 7.76 18.25
C ALA A 195 8.30 6.99 16.99
N PHE A 196 8.60 7.74 15.94
CA PHE A 196 9.14 7.22 14.67
C PHE A 196 10.60 7.69 14.50
N PRO A 197 11.57 7.06 15.21
CA PRO A 197 12.96 7.49 15.16
C PRO A 197 13.56 7.31 13.77
N ARG A 198 14.50 8.19 13.44
CA ARG A 198 15.27 8.14 12.20
C ARG A 198 16.51 7.26 12.42
N PRO A 199 16.64 6.10 11.77
CA PRO A 199 17.80 5.22 11.95
C PRO A 199 19.08 5.85 11.37
N ASP A 200 20.25 5.53 11.94
CA ASP A 200 21.54 6.04 11.44
C ASP A 200 22.04 5.17 10.26
N VAL A 201 21.43 5.38 9.09
CA VAL A 201 21.70 4.66 7.84
C VAL A 201 21.67 5.64 6.66
N PRO A 202 22.26 5.29 5.50
CA PRO A 202 22.15 6.11 4.29
C PRO A 202 20.70 6.44 3.94
N ARG A 203 20.48 7.60 3.30
CA ARG A 203 19.15 8.10 2.96
C ARG A 203 19.06 8.53 1.51
N THR A 204 17.85 8.45 0.98
CA THR A 204 17.45 9.06 -0.30
C THR A 204 17.36 10.58 -0.15
N ALA A 205 17.18 11.31 -1.26
CA ALA A 205 16.92 12.75 -1.24
C ALA A 205 15.63 13.12 -0.47
N MET A 206 14.63 12.22 -0.46
CA MET A 206 13.40 12.33 0.34
C MET A 206 13.63 12.07 1.84
N GLY A 207 14.87 11.79 2.25
CA GLY A 207 15.21 11.48 3.63
C GLY A 207 14.81 10.07 4.08
N TRP A 208 14.38 9.19 3.16
CA TRP A 208 13.98 7.83 3.48
C TRP A 208 15.21 6.94 3.73
N PRO A 209 15.20 6.08 4.77
CA PRO A 209 16.34 5.22 5.07
C PRO A 209 16.50 4.11 4.02
N VAL A 210 17.73 3.85 3.59
CA VAL A 210 18.06 2.78 2.64
C VAL A 210 18.42 1.52 3.42
N GLN A 211 17.47 0.59 3.50
CA GLN A 211 17.59 -0.64 4.31
C GLN A 211 17.10 -1.88 3.54
N PRO A 212 17.88 -2.40 2.57
CA PRO A 212 17.42 -3.47 1.68
C PRO A 212 17.04 -4.77 2.42
N PHE A 213 17.65 -5.07 3.57
CA PHE A 213 17.33 -6.28 4.33
C PHE A 213 15.87 -6.36 4.76
N GLY A 214 15.19 -5.22 4.96
CA GLY A 214 13.78 -5.21 5.31
C GLY A 214 12.90 -5.77 4.18
N LEU A 215 13.34 -5.70 2.93
CA LEU A 215 12.64 -6.33 1.81
C LEU A 215 12.67 -7.85 1.93
N THR A 216 13.81 -8.43 2.31
CA THR A 216 13.92 -9.88 2.52
C THR A 216 12.97 -10.34 3.61
N ASP A 217 13.01 -9.69 4.77
CA ASP A 217 12.16 -10.04 5.93
C ASP A 217 10.67 -9.94 5.58
N LEU A 218 10.29 -8.89 4.86
CA LEU A 218 8.92 -8.67 4.41
C LEU A 218 8.46 -9.79 3.46
N LEU A 219 9.23 -10.09 2.42
CA LEU A 219 8.86 -11.10 1.42
C LEU A 219 8.76 -12.50 2.04
N VAL A 220 9.72 -12.87 2.89
CA VAL A 220 9.69 -14.15 3.61
C VAL A 220 8.47 -14.24 4.54
N ARG A 221 8.16 -13.16 5.28
CA ARG A 221 6.95 -13.09 6.12
C ARG A 221 5.69 -13.28 5.28
N LEU A 222 5.55 -12.54 4.17
CA LEU A 222 4.36 -12.59 3.33
C LEU A 222 4.14 -13.96 2.71
N SER A 223 5.20 -14.61 2.20
CA SER A 223 5.08 -15.97 1.65
C SER A 223 4.77 -17.02 2.71
N ARG A 224 5.32 -16.88 3.93
CA ARG A 224 5.01 -17.78 5.06
C ARG A 224 3.56 -17.63 5.51
N ASP A 225 3.09 -16.39 5.65
CA ASP A 225 1.79 -16.07 6.24
C ASP A 225 0.64 -16.25 5.22
N ASN A 226 0.94 -16.27 3.92
CA ASN A 226 -0.03 -16.37 2.82
C ASN A 226 0.42 -17.38 1.75
N PRO A 227 0.57 -18.67 2.11
CA PRO A 227 1.09 -19.69 1.20
C PRO A 227 0.17 -19.85 -0.03
N GLY A 228 0.78 -19.97 -1.20
CA GLY A 228 0.06 -20.19 -2.47
C GLY A 228 -0.43 -18.92 -3.17
N THR A 229 -0.16 -17.73 -2.62
CA THR A 229 -0.34 -16.45 -3.32
C THR A 229 1.03 -15.94 -3.79
N PRO A 230 1.35 -15.99 -5.10
CA PRO A 230 2.61 -15.46 -5.60
C PRO A 230 2.73 -13.96 -5.33
N LEU A 231 3.97 -13.50 -5.10
CA LEU A 231 4.30 -12.10 -4.87
C LEU A 231 4.87 -11.46 -6.14
N ILE A 232 4.72 -10.16 -6.30
CA ILE A 232 5.48 -9.39 -7.29
C ILE A 232 5.91 -8.08 -6.64
N ILE A 233 7.16 -7.66 -6.85
CA ILE A 233 7.50 -6.27 -6.55
C ILE A 233 6.92 -5.42 -7.67
N THR A 234 5.87 -4.66 -7.39
CA THR A 234 5.26 -3.73 -8.36
C THR A 234 5.92 -2.36 -8.34
N GLU A 235 6.52 -1.98 -7.22
CA GLU A 235 7.35 -0.79 -7.11
C GLU A 235 8.46 -1.00 -6.09
N ASN A 236 9.69 -0.68 -6.51
CA ASN A 236 10.82 -0.44 -5.62
C ASN A 236 11.79 0.52 -6.32
N GLY A 237 12.28 1.52 -5.59
CA GLY A 237 13.12 2.57 -6.15
C GLY A 237 13.53 3.61 -5.13
N ALA A 238 14.29 4.62 -5.57
CA ALA A 238 14.77 5.68 -4.70
C ALA A 238 15.01 6.96 -5.48
N ALA A 239 14.69 8.10 -4.88
CA ALA A 239 15.02 9.43 -5.37
C ALA A 239 16.41 9.88 -4.88
N PHE A 240 17.24 10.37 -5.79
CA PHE A 240 18.52 11.01 -5.51
C PHE A 240 18.64 12.29 -6.36
N ASP A 241 19.49 13.22 -5.95
CA ASP A 241 19.75 14.44 -6.71
C ASP A 241 20.56 14.12 -7.96
N ASP A 242 19.88 14.05 -9.10
CA ASP A 242 20.50 13.76 -10.39
C ASP A 242 21.07 15.03 -11.04
N VAL A 243 22.30 14.92 -11.57
CA VAL A 243 22.97 16.00 -12.30
C VAL A 243 23.30 15.52 -13.70
N LEU A 244 22.90 16.30 -14.71
CA LEU A 244 23.22 16.03 -16.11
C LEU A 244 24.62 16.57 -16.44
N GLU A 245 25.57 15.67 -16.65
CA GLU A 245 26.95 15.97 -17.01
C GLU A 245 27.28 15.33 -18.37
N ASP A 246 27.71 16.14 -19.34
CA ASP A 246 28.06 15.67 -20.70
C ASP A 246 26.98 14.79 -21.37
N GLY A 247 25.70 15.11 -21.13
CA GLY A 247 24.56 14.39 -21.69
C GLY A 247 24.26 13.05 -21.01
N ARG A 248 24.83 12.78 -19.83
CA ARG A 248 24.56 11.59 -19.01
C ARG A 248 24.26 11.97 -17.57
N VAL A 249 23.53 11.11 -16.89
CA VAL A 249 23.37 11.16 -15.43
C VAL A 249 24.21 10.04 -14.84
N HIS A 250 25.02 10.37 -13.83
CA HIS A 250 25.89 9.43 -13.11
C HIS A 250 25.30 9.13 -11.72
N ASP A 251 24.20 8.37 -11.68
CA ASP A 251 23.33 8.11 -10.53
C ASP A 251 23.79 6.93 -9.64
N ALA A 252 25.06 6.91 -9.22
CA ALA A 252 25.64 5.79 -8.47
C ALA A 252 24.86 5.44 -7.18
N GLY A 253 24.23 6.42 -6.52
CA GLY A 253 23.37 6.20 -5.36
C GLY A 253 22.13 5.36 -5.70
N ARG A 254 21.46 5.68 -6.82
CA ARG A 254 20.28 4.96 -7.30
C ARG A 254 20.65 3.54 -7.76
N VAL A 255 21.76 3.39 -8.48
CA VAL A 255 22.29 2.07 -8.86
C VAL A 255 22.60 1.21 -7.62
N SER A 256 23.25 1.79 -6.60
CA SER A 256 23.56 1.06 -5.37
C SER A 256 22.30 0.68 -4.58
N TYR A 257 21.27 1.53 -4.58
CA TYR A 257 19.98 1.21 -3.97
C TYR A 257 19.36 -0.02 -4.65
N LEU A 258 19.29 0.00 -5.98
CA LEU A 258 18.68 -1.08 -6.76
C LEU A 258 19.45 -2.39 -6.65
N ASP A 259 20.79 -2.37 -6.73
CA ASP A 259 21.62 -3.58 -6.52
C ASP A 259 21.36 -4.19 -5.12
N GLY A 260 21.32 -3.36 -4.08
CA GLY A 260 21.04 -3.82 -2.72
C GLY A 260 19.66 -4.48 -2.57
N HIS A 261 18.62 -3.88 -3.13
CA HIS A 261 17.25 -4.41 -3.03
C HIS A 261 17.02 -5.63 -3.94
N LEU A 262 17.64 -5.70 -5.12
CA LEU A 262 17.61 -6.89 -5.96
C LEU A 262 18.29 -8.08 -5.28
N ARG A 263 19.41 -7.86 -4.58
CA ARG A 263 20.04 -8.89 -3.74
C ARG A 263 19.14 -9.33 -2.58
N ALA A 264 18.44 -8.41 -1.95
CA ALA A 264 17.49 -8.72 -0.88
C ALA A 264 16.29 -9.53 -1.39
N ALA A 265 15.77 -9.20 -2.57
CA ALA A 265 14.72 -9.97 -3.23
C ALA A 265 15.20 -11.38 -3.60
N HIS A 266 16.43 -11.50 -4.11
CA HIS A 266 17.05 -12.80 -4.37
C HIS A 266 17.22 -13.64 -3.09
N ALA A 267 17.67 -13.04 -1.99
CA ALA A 267 17.79 -13.73 -0.71
C ALA A 267 16.43 -14.23 -0.20
N ALA A 268 15.34 -13.49 -0.46
CA ALA A 268 13.99 -13.96 -0.14
C ALA A 268 13.59 -15.17 -0.99
N ILE A 269 13.92 -15.17 -2.29
CA ILE A 269 13.72 -16.33 -3.18
C ILE A 269 14.50 -17.54 -2.67
N GLU A 270 15.76 -17.37 -2.28
CA GLU A 270 16.58 -18.44 -1.69
C GLU A 270 16.00 -18.96 -0.37
N ALA A 271 15.31 -18.11 0.39
CA ALA A 271 14.58 -18.46 1.60
C ALA A 271 13.17 -19.04 1.35
N GLY A 272 12.76 -19.19 0.09
CA GLY A 272 11.51 -19.86 -0.31
C GLY A 272 10.35 -18.93 -0.65
N ALA A 273 10.58 -17.62 -0.82
CA ALA A 273 9.54 -16.70 -1.28
C ALA A 273 9.21 -16.94 -2.78
N ASP A 274 7.92 -16.99 -3.10
CA ASP A 274 7.44 -17.10 -4.48
C ASP A 274 7.35 -15.70 -5.11
N LEU A 275 8.42 -15.26 -5.76
CA LEU A 275 8.56 -13.91 -6.33
C LEU A 275 8.86 -13.97 -7.85
N PRO A 276 7.84 -14.14 -8.71
CA PRO A 276 7.99 -14.19 -10.16
C PRO A 276 8.44 -12.89 -10.86
N GLY A 277 8.47 -11.74 -10.19
CA GLY A 277 8.76 -10.48 -10.88
C GLY A 277 9.17 -9.31 -9.99
N TYR A 278 9.80 -8.34 -10.63
CA TYR A 278 10.25 -7.09 -10.03
C TYR A 278 10.11 -5.94 -11.04
N LEU A 279 9.43 -4.87 -10.63
CA LEU A 279 9.25 -3.64 -11.40
C LEU A 279 9.92 -2.49 -10.65
N VAL A 280 10.88 -1.84 -11.31
CA VAL A 280 11.54 -0.65 -10.77
C VAL A 280 10.58 0.54 -10.82
N TRP A 281 10.47 1.27 -9.72
CA TRP A 281 9.86 2.59 -9.69
C TRP A 281 10.97 3.65 -9.82
N SER A 282 11.01 4.48 -10.84
CA SER A 282 10.10 4.60 -11.98
C SER A 282 10.86 4.40 -13.29
N LEU A 283 10.11 4.24 -14.39
CA LEU A 283 10.69 4.26 -15.74
C LEU A 283 11.19 5.66 -16.13
N LEU A 284 10.49 6.69 -15.68
CA LEU A 284 10.74 8.10 -15.99
C LEU A 284 10.63 8.92 -14.71
N ASP A 285 11.42 9.99 -14.61
CA ASP A 285 11.12 11.08 -13.68
C ASP A 285 9.69 11.58 -13.96
N ASN A 286 8.97 11.88 -12.89
CA ASN A 286 7.55 12.17 -12.95
C ASN A 286 7.14 13.10 -11.81
N PHE A 287 5.83 13.35 -11.70
CA PHE A 287 5.27 14.14 -10.61
C PHE A 287 5.13 13.26 -9.36
N GLU A 288 6.10 13.37 -8.45
CA GLU A 288 6.18 12.67 -7.16
C GLU A 288 5.22 13.31 -6.13
N TRP A 289 3.94 13.36 -6.49
CA TRP A 289 2.83 13.71 -5.60
C TRP A 289 3.04 15.03 -4.84
N ALA A 290 3.12 14.99 -3.51
CA ALA A 290 3.31 16.17 -2.67
C ALA A 290 4.72 16.78 -2.79
N GLU A 291 5.71 16.02 -3.29
CA GLU A 291 7.08 16.49 -3.47
C GLU A 291 7.29 17.25 -4.80
N GLY A 292 6.39 17.07 -5.78
CA GLY A 292 6.44 17.76 -7.06
C GLY A 292 7.31 17.06 -8.11
N TYR A 293 8.09 17.81 -8.89
CA TYR A 293 8.98 17.28 -9.93
C TYR A 293 10.44 17.33 -9.47
#